data_AF-A0A2H0JPN1-F1
#
_entry.id   AF-A0A2H0JPN1-F1
#
_cell.length_a   1.000
_cell.length_b   1.000
_cell.length_c   1.000
_cell.angle_alpha   90.00
_cell.angle_beta   90.00
_cell.angle_gamma   90.00
#
_symmetry.space_group_name_H-M   'P 1'
#
loop_
_entity.id
_entity.type
_entity.pdbx_description
1 polymer ?
#
loop_
_entity_poly.entity_id
_entity_poly.type
_entity_poly.pdbx_seq_one_letter_code
_entity_poly.pdbx_strand_id
1 'polypeptide(L)'
;MQSILVSAPDTVRDIRQVLEKRFPSTIFAVRLEDPAWDSGELRGVDVVWSTGPSREEVEDVLDTFQGVRWDPRSGALDSRSHFMVAADGELVEVYYNIDYIFCNGPSTSVMEI
;
A
#
# COMPACT_ATOMS: atom_id res chain seq x y z
N MET A 1 -9.20 -15.42 17.29
CA MET A 1 -8.77 -14.31 16.43
C MET A 1 -8.51 -14.90 15.07
N GLN A 2 -9.31 -14.54 14.08
CA GLN A 2 -9.16 -15.01 12.71
C GLN A 2 -8.11 -14.15 12.01
N SER A 3 -7.26 -14.78 11.19
CA SER A 3 -6.34 -14.09 10.30
C SER A 3 -6.78 -14.26 8.84
N ILE A 4 -6.57 -13.22 8.05
CA ILE A 4 -6.80 -13.23 6.61
C ILE A 4 -5.56 -12.76 5.86
N LEU A 5 -5.27 -13.43 4.76
CA LEU A 5 -4.26 -13.01 3.79
C LEU A 5 -4.98 -12.34 2.61
N VAL A 6 -4.67 -11.07 2.37
CA VAL A 6 -5.19 -10.31 1.23
C VAL A 6 -4.20 -10.45 0.08
N SER A 7 -4.71 -10.90 -1.07
CA SER A 7 -3.91 -11.09 -2.27
C SER A 7 -3.40 -9.75 -2.81
N ALA A 8 -2.26 -9.75 -3.50
CA ALA A 8 -1.74 -8.51 -4.10
C ALA A 8 -2.73 -7.82 -5.06
N PRO A 9 -3.47 -8.54 -5.93
CA PRO A 9 -4.53 -7.94 -6.74
C PRO A 9 -5.68 -7.33 -5.93
N ASP A 10 -6.11 -7.97 -4.84
CA ASP A 10 -7.13 -7.42 -3.95
C ASP A 10 -6.61 -6.16 -3.25
N THR A 11 -5.37 -6.17 -2.76
CA THR A 11 -4.73 -5.00 -2.16
C THR A 11 -4.68 -3.82 -3.14
N VAL A 12 -4.34 -4.05 -4.41
CA VAL A 12 -4.36 -3.00 -5.46
C VAL A 12 -5.75 -2.40 -5.63
N ARG A 13 -6.81 -3.23 -5.61
CA ARG A 13 -8.19 -2.75 -5.67
C ARG A 13 -8.52 -1.88 -4.45
N ASP A 14 -8.13 -2.33 -3.27
CA ASP A 14 -8.44 -1.62 -2.02
C ASP A 14 -7.67 -0.30 -1.91
N ILE A 15 -6.40 -0.27 -2.35
CA ILE A 15 -5.60 0.96 -2.50
C ILE A 15 -6.31 1.97 -3.41
N ARG A 16 -6.79 1.54 -4.59
CA ARG A 16 -7.53 2.43 -5.50
C ARG A 16 -8.75 3.05 -4.82
N GLN A 17 -9.56 2.23 -4.15
CA GLN A 17 -10.76 2.70 -3.46
C GLN A 17 -10.45 3.71 -2.35
N VAL A 18 -9.41 3.45 -1.56
CA VAL A 18 -8.99 4.36 -0.48
C VAL A 18 -8.48 5.68 -1.05
N LEU A 19 -7.64 5.66 -2.09
CA LEU A 19 -7.11 6.86 -2.72
C LEU A 19 -8.21 7.70 -3.39
N GLU A 20 -9.12 7.07 -4.13
CA GLU A 20 -10.28 7.74 -4.75
C GLU A 20 -11.18 8.41 -3.70
N LYS A 21 -11.41 7.75 -2.57
CA LYS A 21 -12.20 8.31 -1.48
C LYS A 21 -11.48 9.45 -0.76
N ARG A 22 -10.17 9.34 -0.56
CA ARG A 22 -9.37 10.31 0.20
C ARG A 22 -9.04 11.55 -0.63
N PHE A 23 -8.77 11.39 -1.92
CA PHE A 23 -8.32 12.42 -2.84
C PHE A 23 -9.18 12.41 -4.13
N PRO A 24 -10.47 12.76 -4.04
CA PRO A 24 -11.43 12.57 -5.14
C PRO A 24 -11.16 13.39 -6.40
N SER A 25 -10.30 14.42 -6.31
CA SER A 25 -9.89 15.24 -7.44
C SER A 25 -8.59 14.78 -8.12
N THR A 26 -7.94 13.74 -7.61
CA THR A 26 -6.67 13.24 -8.13
C THR A 26 -6.85 11.92 -8.84
N ILE A 27 -6.23 11.80 -10.03
CA ILE A 27 -6.23 10.56 -10.80
C ILE A 27 -4.95 9.79 -10.44
N PHE A 28 -5.12 8.60 -9.86
CA PHE A 28 -4.04 7.68 -9.54
C PHE A 28 -3.99 6.52 -10.53
N ALA A 29 -2.79 6.16 -10.98
CA ALA A 29 -2.52 4.88 -11.60
C ALA A 29 -1.90 3.95 -10.56
N VAL A 30 -2.63 2.90 -10.18
CA VAL A 30 -2.20 1.88 -9.21
C VAL A 30 -2.04 0.56 -9.94
N ARG A 31 -0.89 -0.12 -9.83
CA ARG A 31 -0.62 -1.41 -10.51
C ARG A 31 0.39 -2.24 -9.72
N LEU A 32 0.42 -3.55 -9.97
CA LEU A 32 1.54 -4.38 -9.52
C LEU A 32 2.80 -4.05 -10.34
N GLU A 33 3.96 -4.09 -9.72
CA GLU A 33 5.26 -3.86 -10.39
C GLU A 33 5.57 -4.97 -11.42
N ASP A 34 5.34 -6.23 -11.03
CA ASP A 34 5.48 -7.41 -11.90
C ASP A 34 4.11 -8.06 -12.15
N PRO A 35 3.66 -8.19 -13.42
CA PRO A 35 2.41 -8.86 -13.77
C PRO A 35 2.47 -10.40 -13.68
N ALA A 36 3.62 -11.01 -13.36
CA ALA A 36 3.74 -12.47 -13.26
C ALA A 36 2.86 -13.05 -12.13
N TRP A 37 1.98 -13.98 -12.51
CA TRP A 37 0.89 -14.54 -11.69
C TRP A 37 1.30 -15.67 -10.74
N ASP A 38 2.58 -15.77 -10.33
CA ASP A 38 2.89 -16.81 -9.35
C ASP A 38 2.34 -16.41 -7.98
N SER A 39 1.36 -17.19 -7.54
CA SER A 39 0.34 -16.81 -6.55
C SER A 39 0.80 -16.83 -5.09
N GLY A 40 2.10 -17.02 -4.84
CA GLY A 40 2.66 -17.14 -3.49
C GLY A 40 3.74 -16.12 -3.13
N GLU A 41 4.18 -15.28 -4.06
CA GLU A 41 5.26 -14.31 -3.80
C GLU A 41 4.69 -12.96 -3.35
N LEU A 42 5.44 -12.28 -2.47
CA LEU A 42 5.20 -10.86 -2.16
C LEU A 42 5.38 -10.03 -3.43
N ARG A 43 4.60 -8.95 -3.58
CA ARG A 43 4.62 -8.12 -4.78
C ARG A 43 4.72 -6.64 -4.46
N GLY A 44 5.49 -5.92 -5.27
CA GLY A 44 5.53 -4.47 -5.27
C GLY A 44 4.29 -3.86 -5.90
N VAL A 45 3.86 -2.70 -5.42
CA VAL A 45 2.79 -1.88 -6.00
C VAL A 45 3.35 -0.54 -6.45
N ASP A 46 3.11 -0.17 -7.70
CA ASP A 46 3.34 1.17 -8.22
C ASP A 46 2.09 2.03 -8.03
N VAL A 47 2.24 3.19 -7.39
CA VAL A 47 1.23 4.25 -7.31
C VAL A 47 1.80 5.52 -7.95
N VAL A 48 1.19 5.97 -9.04
CA VAL A 48 1.66 7.10 -9.85
C VAL A 48 0.55 8.13 -9.99
N TRP A 49 0.88 9.41 -9.81
CA TRP A 49 -0.02 10.54 -10.07
C TRP A 49 0.79 11.79 -10.43
N SER A 50 0.17 12.71 -11.18
CA SER A 50 0.86 13.90 -11.70
C SER A 50 0.52 15.20 -10.98
N THR A 51 -0.65 15.27 -10.33
CA THR A 51 -1.15 16.49 -9.67
C THR A 51 -1.97 16.12 -8.43
N GLY A 52 -1.98 16.99 -7.41
CA GLY A 52 -2.75 16.80 -6.19
C GLY A 52 -1.88 16.64 -4.94
N PRO A 53 -2.15 15.65 -4.07
CA PRO A 53 -1.50 15.54 -2.76
C PRO A 53 0.00 15.34 -2.89
N SER A 54 0.72 15.69 -1.83
CA SER A 54 2.14 15.42 -1.72
C SER A 54 2.41 13.92 -1.67
N ARG A 55 3.64 13.54 -1.99
CA ARG A 55 4.09 12.15 -1.85
C ARG A 55 3.92 11.63 -0.42
N GLU A 56 4.27 12.45 0.57
CA GLU A 56 4.17 12.10 2.00
C GLU A 56 2.72 11.85 2.42
N GLU A 57 1.78 12.69 1.99
CA GLU A 57 0.36 12.52 2.29
C GLU A 57 -0.20 11.20 1.73
N VAL A 58 0.30 10.76 0.58
CA VAL A 58 -0.09 9.49 -0.03
C VAL A 58 0.59 8.32 0.68
N GLU A 59 1.88 8.41 0.98
CA GLU A 59 2.62 7.37 1.71
C GLU A 59 1.99 7.09 3.10
N ASP A 60 1.59 8.13 3.83
CA ASP A 60 0.90 8.00 5.13
C ASP A 60 -0.41 7.20 5.01
N VAL A 61 -1.16 7.40 3.93
CA VAL A 61 -2.40 6.66 3.67
C VAL A 61 -2.10 5.20 3.30
N LEU A 62 -1.02 4.96 2.56
CA LEU A 62 -0.70 3.65 2.02
C LEU A 62 0.09 2.76 2.97
N ASP A 63 0.68 3.30 4.05
CA ASP A 63 1.37 2.52 5.08
C ASP A 63 0.48 1.44 5.72
N THR A 64 -0.85 1.62 5.73
CA THR A 64 -1.81 0.62 6.22
C THR A 64 -1.90 -0.64 5.36
N PHE A 65 -1.34 -0.63 4.14
CA PHE A 65 -1.35 -1.76 3.21
C PHE A 65 0.01 -2.47 3.13
N GLN A 66 1.02 -1.98 3.86
CA GLN A 66 2.35 -2.59 3.84
C GLN A 66 2.35 -3.96 4.53
N GLY A 67 2.72 -5.00 3.80
CA GLY A 67 2.72 -6.39 4.29
C GLY A 67 3.99 -6.79 5.04
N VAL A 68 5.03 -5.96 4.95
CA VAL A 68 6.34 -6.24 5.56
C VAL A 68 6.92 -5.00 6.24
N ARG A 69 7.93 -5.24 7.07
CA ARG A 69 8.76 -4.22 7.70
C ARG A 69 10.22 -4.62 7.62
N TRP A 70 11.05 -3.71 7.14
CA TRP A 70 12.50 -3.90 7.14
C TRP A 70 13.10 -3.47 8.48
N ASP A 71 13.92 -4.33 9.10
CA ASP A 71 14.70 -4.02 10.29
C ASP A 71 16.16 -3.65 9.92
N PRO A 72 16.57 -2.37 10.07
CA PRO A 72 17.94 -1.94 9.76
C PRO A 72 19.02 -2.61 10.60
N ARG A 73 18.68 -3.15 11.79
CA ARG A 73 19.68 -3.70 12.71
C ARG A 73 20.06 -5.13 12.33
N SER A 74 19.07 -5.93 11.97
CA SER A 74 19.27 -7.33 11.56
C SER A 74 19.41 -7.49 10.04
N GLY A 75 18.92 -6.52 9.26
CA GLY A 75 18.77 -6.65 7.81
C GLY A 75 17.61 -7.56 7.41
N ALA A 76 16.76 -7.98 8.36
CA ALA A 76 15.64 -8.88 8.10
C ALA A 76 14.42 -8.13 7.53
N LEU A 77 13.64 -8.84 6.73
CA LEU A 77 12.33 -8.42 6.27
C LEU A 77 11.28 -9.25 7.01
N ASP A 78 10.58 -8.63 7.95
CA ASP A 78 9.58 -9.29 8.79
C ASP A 78 8.18 -9.05 8.24
N SER A 79 7.28 -10.03 8.42
CA SER A 79 5.85 -9.85 8.11
C SER A 79 5.22 -8.81 9.04
N ARG A 80 4.42 -7.91 8.48
CA ARG A 80 3.62 -6.94 9.20
C ARG A 80 2.15 -7.31 9.11
N SER A 81 1.49 -7.47 10.25
CA SER A 81 0.04 -7.59 10.33
C SER A 81 -0.61 -6.27 10.71
N HIS A 82 -1.88 -6.14 10.35
CA HIS A 82 -2.76 -5.04 10.68
C HIS A 82 -4.02 -5.57 11.34
N PHE A 83 -4.79 -4.71 12.00
CA PHE A 83 -6.08 -5.09 12.58
C PHE A 83 -7.20 -4.31 11.93
N MET A 84 -8.25 -5.02 11.52
CA MET A 84 -9.46 -4.44 10.97
C MET A 84 -10.69 -4.97 11.70
N VAL A 85 -11.73 -4.16 11.78
CA VAL A 85 -13.02 -4.60 12.32
C VAL A 85 -13.89 -5.02 11.14
N ALA A 86 -14.29 -6.29 11.12
CA ALA A 86 -15.20 -6.85 10.13
C ALA A 86 -16.62 -6.29 10.28
N ALA A 87 -17.48 -6.54 9.29
CA ALA A 87 -18.84 -6.00 9.25
C ALA A 87 -19.73 -6.50 10.40
N ASP A 88 -19.40 -7.65 10.98
CA ASP A 88 -20.06 -8.25 12.15
C ASP A 88 -19.50 -7.70 13.49
N GLY A 89 -18.51 -6.80 13.45
CA GLY A 89 -17.87 -6.22 14.61
C GLY A 89 -16.68 -7.04 15.16
N GLU A 90 -16.30 -8.15 14.51
CA GLU A 90 -15.15 -8.94 14.95
C GLU A 90 -13.81 -8.29 14.55
N LEU A 91 -12.81 -8.40 15.43
CA LEU A 91 -11.45 -7.98 15.14
C LEU A 91 -10.73 -9.08 14.34
N VAL A 92 -10.28 -8.73 13.14
CA VAL A 92 -9.58 -9.63 12.22
C VAL A 92 -8.15 -9.14 12.04
N GLU A 93 -7.19 -10.06 12.11
CA GLU A 93 -5.80 -9.79 11.77
C GLU A 93 -5.59 -9.93 10.25
N VAL A 94 -5.01 -8.91 9.63
CA VAL A 94 -4.88 -8.80 8.17
C VAL A 94 -3.42 -8.77 7.79
N TYR A 95 -3.05 -9.64 6.84
CA TYR A 95 -1.76 -9.66 6.19
C TYR A 95 -1.96 -9.28 4.72
N TYR A 96 -1.21 -8.31 4.23
CA TYR A 96 -1.20 -7.97 2.81
C TYR A 96 -0.04 -8.67 2.14
N ASN A 97 -0.28 -9.31 0.99
CA ASN A 97 0.80 -9.96 0.23
C ASN A 97 1.60 -8.94 -0.62
N ILE A 98 2.03 -7.84 0.01
CA ILE A 98 2.73 -6.70 -0.59
C ILE A 98 4.05 -6.48 0.16
N ASP A 99 5.18 -6.42 -0.54
CA ASP A 99 6.49 -6.09 0.04
C ASP A 99 6.76 -4.58 0.09
N TYR A 100 6.32 -3.85 -0.92
CA TYR A 100 6.57 -2.43 -1.02
C TYR A 100 5.53 -1.70 -1.87
N ILE A 101 5.28 -0.44 -1.56
CA ILE A 101 4.42 0.46 -2.33
C ILE A 101 5.25 1.66 -2.78
N PHE A 102 5.54 1.72 -4.08
CA PHE A 102 6.28 2.82 -4.71
C PHE A 102 5.35 4.00 -4.99
N CYS A 103 5.57 5.11 -4.29
CA CYS A 103 4.83 6.35 -4.49
C CYS A 103 5.59 7.31 -5.43
N ASN A 104 5.14 7.37 -6.67
CA ASN A 104 5.69 8.22 -7.73
C ASN A 104 4.76 9.41 -8.00
N GLY A 105 4.72 10.34 -7.04
CA GLY A 105 3.96 11.59 -7.09
C GLY A 105 4.75 12.79 -7.62
N PRO A 106 4.14 13.98 -7.67
CA PRO A 106 4.83 15.21 -8.04
C PRO A 106 6.00 15.45 -7.08
N SER A 107 7.21 15.61 -7.63
CA SER A 107 8.37 15.98 -6.83
C SER A 107 8.15 17.39 -6.31
N THR A 108 7.96 17.56 -5.00
CA THR A 108 8.07 18.86 -4.36
C THR A 108 9.56 19.24 -4.32
N SER A 109 10.14 19.51 -5.49
CA SER A 109 11.43 20.18 -5.56
C SER A 109 11.16 21.61 -5.15
N VAL A 110 11.27 21.88 -3.85
CA VAL A 110 11.36 23.23 -3.34
C VAL A 110 12.68 23.77 -3.91
N MET A 111 12.60 24.51 -5.02
CA MET A 111 13.69 25.39 -5.42
C MET A 111 13.72 26.51 -4.40
N GLU A 112 14.49 26.32 -3.33
CA GLU A 112 14.97 27.44 -2.54
C GLU A 112 15.87 28.28 -3.46
N ILE A 113 15.42 29.50 -3.77
CA ILE A 113 16.20 30.55 -4.44
C ILE A 113 17.00 31.31 -3.39
#